data_AF-A0A2A8HNA2-F1
#
_entry.id   AF-A0A2A8HNA2-F1
#
_cell.length_a   1.000
_cell.length_b   1.000
_cell.length_c   1.000
_cell.angle_alpha   90.00
_cell.angle_beta   90.00
_cell.angle_gamma   90.00
#
_symmetry.space_group_name_H-M   'P 1'
#
loop_
_entity.id
_entity.type
_entity.pdbx_description
1 polymer ?
#
loop_
_entity_poly.entity_id
_entity_poly.type
_entity_poly.pdbx_seq_one_letter_code
_entity_poly.pdbx_strand_id
1 'polypeptide(L)'
;MDRGDRPDRQQLHQSPPLRGWRKRGARANAIGISRGGRTTKIHALVDVLGRPLRLALKPGNTSDIRGADLLVGATAGMKRLIADRGYDANLLRSKLRDQGTTPIIPGRRNRKQPIQYDERRYRDRWLVEAMFCRLKDFRRVATRYDKLARNYQSAVALAAAIAFWL
;
A
#
# COMPACT_ATOMS: atom_id res chain seq x y z
N MET A 1 -22.53 -68.54 10.84
CA MET A 1 -22.50 -67.95 9.48
C MET A 1 -23.17 -66.60 9.60
N ASP A 2 -22.59 -65.45 9.25
CA ASP A 2 -21.30 -65.12 8.67
C ASP A 2 -20.98 -63.65 9.04
N ARG A 3 -19.70 -63.31 9.10
CA ARG A 3 -19.16 -61.97 9.39
C ARG A 3 -19.32 -61.06 8.17
N GLY A 4 -19.55 -59.77 8.40
CA GLY A 4 -19.51 -58.74 7.35
C GLY A 4 -19.12 -57.38 7.93
N ASP A 5 -17.82 -57.18 8.06
CA ASP A 5 -17.10 -56.01 8.55
C ASP A 5 -17.11 -54.81 7.56
N ARG A 6 -16.74 -53.62 8.09
CA ARG A 6 -16.34 -52.33 7.47
C ARG A 6 -17.38 -51.19 7.35
N PRO A 7 -16.94 -49.90 7.39
CA PRO A 7 -16.21 -49.26 8.48
C PRO A 7 -16.76 -47.86 8.83
N ASP A 8 -16.48 -47.43 10.06
CA ASP A 8 -16.08 -46.07 10.45
C ASP A 8 -16.71 -44.86 9.73
N ARG A 9 -17.91 -44.47 10.17
CA ARG A 9 -18.23 -43.03 10.25
C ARG A 9 -17.70 -42.47 11.56
N GLN A 10 -16.38 -42.26 11.63
CA GLN A 10 -15.83 -41.31 12.59
C GLN A 10 -16.27 -39.90 12.16
N GLN A 11 -17.45 -39.49 12.62
CA GLN A 11 -17.71 -38.07 12.80
C GLN A 11 -16.85 -37.60 13.98
N LEU A 12 -15.56 -37.43 13.72
CA LEU A 12 -14.72 -36.59 14.54
C LEU A 12 -15.30 -35.18 14.43
N HIS A 13 -16.13 -34.82 15.39
CA HIS A 13 -16.35 -33.43 15.77
C HIS A 13 -14.96 -32.78 15.84
N GLN A 14 -14.58 -32.02 14.80
CA GLN A 14 -13.40 -31.18 14.86
C GLN A 14 -13.73 -30.07 15.85
N SER A 15 -13.43 -30.33 17.13
CA SER A 15 -13.35 -29.28 18.13
C SER A 15 -12.37 -28.21 17.64
N PRO A 16 -12.60 -26.92 17.93
CA PRO A 16 -11.65 -25.87 17.58
C PRO A 16 -10.28 -26.20 18.17
N PRO A 17 -9.18 -25.99 17.43
CA PRO A 17 -7.85 -26.27 17.96
C PRO A 17 -7.56 -25.42 19.21
N LEU A 18 -7.05 -26.07 20.26
CA LEU A 18 -6.63 -25.51 21.56
C LEU A 18 -5.43 -24.53 21.50
N ARG A 19 -5.10 -23.98 20.32
CA ARG A 19 -4.09 -22.92 20.21
C ARG A 19 -4.81 -21.59 20.26
N GLY A 20 -4.74 -20.95 21.44
CA GLY A 20 -5.21 -19.59 21.68
C GLY A 20 -4.81 -18.65 20.55
N TRP A 21 -5.74 -18.41 19.63
CA TRP A 21 -5.63 -17.36 18.64
C TRP A 21 -5.72 -16.04 19.40
N ARG A 22 -4.56 -15.51 19.79
CA ARG A 22 -4.45 -14.07 20.04
C ARG A 22 -5.04 -13.40 18.80
N LYS A 23 -6.16 -12.66 18.97
CA LYS A 23 -6.64 -11.67 18.01
C LYS A 23 -5.48 -10.69 17.79
N ARG A 24 -4.54 -11.01 16.89
CA ARG A 24 -3.53 -10.05 16.44
C ARG A 24 -4.34 -8.95 15.77
N GLY A 25 -4.46 -7.83 16.47
CA GLY A 25 -5.53 -6.86 16.29
C GLY A 25 -5.58 -6.21 14.90
N ALA A 26 -6.47 -5.23 14.74
CA ALA A 26 -6.66 -4.48 13.49
C ALA A 26 -5.34 -3.97 12.85
N ARG A 27 -4.30 -3.71 13.66
CA ARG A 27 -2.95 -3.32 13.23
C ARG A 27 -2.21 -4.40 12.42
N ALA A 28 -2.30 -5.68 12.79
CA ALA A 28 -1.57 -6.76 12.11
C ALA A 28 -2.08 -7.04 10.68
N ASN A 29 -3.34 -6.66 10.42
CA ASN A 29 -3.97 -6.81 9.11
C ASN A 29 -3.81 -5.56 8.25
N ALA A 30 -3.43 -4.42 8.81
CA ALA A 30 -3.42 -3.12 8.12
C ALA A 30 -4.73 -2.83 7.36
N ILE A 31 -5.89 -3.32 7.86
CA ILE A 31 -7.22 -3.12 7.25
C ILE A 31 -7.89 -1.95 7.97
N GLY A 32 -8.35 -0.96 7.20
CA GLY A 32 -9.19 0.14 7.69
C GLY A 32 -10.63 -0.02 7.21
N ILE A 33 -11.58 0.58 7.93
CA ILE A 33 -12.98 0.69 7.50
C ILE A 33 -13.15 2.05 6.81
N SER A 34 -13.64 2.06 5.58
CA SER A 34 -14.04 3.25 4.84
C SER A 34 -15.48 3.12 4.34
N ARG A 35 -16.02 4.16 3.70
CA ARG A 35 -17.36 4.13 3.08
C ARG A 35 -17.52 3.02 2.04
N GLY A 36 -16.41 2.59 1.41
CA GLY A 36 -16.38 1.48 0.45
C GLY A 36 -16.07 0.11 1.06
N GLY A 37 -16.11 -0.02 2.39
CA GLY A 37 -15.84 -1.27 3.09
C GLY A 37 -14.42 -1.39 3.65
N ARG A 38 -13.94 -2.63 3.80
CA ARG A 38 -12.65 -2.95 4.46
C ARG A 38 -11.51 -2.83 3.45
N THR A 39 -10.69 -1.79 3.56
CA THR A 39 -9.68 -1.44 2.56
C THR A 39 -8.28 -1.26 3.15
N THR A 40 -7.27 -1.37 2.28
CA THR A 40 -5.86 -1.05 2.57
C THR A 40 -5.33 -0.19 1.46
N LYS A 41 -4.54 0.81 1.84
CA LYS A 41 -3.81 1.67 0.92
C LYS A 41 -2.41 1.13 0.73
N ILE A 42 -1.98 1.09 -0.52
CA ILE A 42 -0.58 0.91 -0.90
C ILE A 42 -0.04 2.31 -1.20
N HIS A 43 0.99 2.72 -0.47
CA HIS A 43 1.77 3.91 -0.78
C HIS A 43 3.03 3.48 -1.52
N ALA A 44 3.37 4.20 -2.58
CA ALA A 44 4.51 3.87 -3.42
C ALA A 44 5.41 5.08 -3.67
N LEU A 45 6.71 4.85 -3.65
CA LEU A 45 7.72 5.73 -4.23
C LEU A 45 8.16 5.09 -5.54
N VAL A 46 8.14 5.86 -6.62
CA VAL A 46 8.35 5.38 -8.00
C VAL A 46 9.46 6.21 -8.63
N ASP A 47 10.34 5.55 -9.40
CA ASP A 47 11.40 6.22 -10.14
C ASP A 47 10.88 6.89 -11.43
N VAL A 48 11.81 7.50 -12.18
CA VAL A 48 11.52 8.19 -13.44
C VAL A 48 11.14 7.26 -14.60
N LEU A 49 11.35 5.95 -14.45
CA LEU A 49 10.99 4.92 -15.43
C LEU A 49 9.66 4.24 -15.09
N GLY A 50 9.01 4.63 -13.98
CA GLY A 50 7.77 4.01 -13.52
C GLY A 50 7.98 2.76 -12.66
N ARG A 51 9.21 2.47 -12.20
CA ARG A 51 9.50 1.31 -11.36
C ARG A 51 9.33 1.64 -9.88
N PRO A 52 8.68 0.77 -9.09
CA PRO A 52 8.52 1.00 -7.66
C PRO A 52 9.87 0.83 -6.92
N LEU A 53 10.29 1.88 -6.22
CA LEU A 53 11.48 1.88 -5.34
C LEU A 53 11.12 1.47 -3.91
N ARG A 54 9.96 1.89 -3.42
CA ARG A 54 9.50 1.56 -2.07
C ARG A 54 7.99 1.44 -2.02
N LEU A 55 7.50 0.39 -1.37
CA LEU A 55 6.07 0.11 -1.19
C LEU A 55 5.78 -0.02 0.31
N ALA A 56 4.71 0.64 0.75
CA ALA A 56 4.28 0.61 2.15
C ALA A 56 2.77 0.46 2.27
N LEU A 57 2.32 -0.32 3.26
CA LEU A 57 0.90 -0.57 3.49
C LEU A 57 0.37 0.23 4.68
N LYS A 58 -0.86 0.74 4.54
CA LYS A 58 -1.62 1.33 5.64
C LYS A 58 -3.09 0.91 5.62
N PRO A 59 -3.77 0.87 6.78
CA PRO A 59 -5.23 0.84 6.85
C PRO A 59 -5.87 1.89 5.94
N GLY A 60 -6.93 1.52 5.21
CA GLY A 60 -7.57 2.39 4.22
C GLY A 60 -8.19 3.67 4.75
N ASN A 61 -8.42 3.76 6.07
CA ASN A 61 -8.87 4.97 6.77
C ASN A 61 -7.71 5.91 7.14
N THR A 62 -6.46 5.53 6.88
CA THR A 62 -5.29 6.38 7.15
C THR A 62 -5.21 7.48 6.11
N SER A 63 -4.86 8.70 6.55
CA SER A 63 -4.63 9.83 5.66
C SER A 63 -3.37 9.63 4.82
N ASP A 64 -3.37 10.16 3.60
CA ASP A 64 -2.25 9.98 2.68
C ASP A 64 -0.97 10.67 3.19
N ILE A 65 -1.12 11.79 3.90
CA ILE A 65 -0.01 12.48 4.58
C ILE A 65 0.77 11.54 5.51
N ARG A 66 0.06 10.71 6.29
CA ARG A 66 0.71 9.71 7.17
C ARG A 66 1.36 8.57 6.39
N GLY A 67 0.93 8.34 5.16
CA GLY A 67 1.58 7.43 4.22
C GLY A 67 2.89 8.01 3.69
N ALA A 68 2.94 9.31 3.38
CA ALA A 68 4.16 9.96 2.92
C ALA A 68 5.28 9.93 3.97
N ASP A 69 4.97 10.04 5.26
CA ASP A 69 5.98 9.90 6.32
C ASP A 69 6.70 8.53 6.28
N LEU A 70 6.07 7.48 5.74
CA LEU A 70 6.72 6.17 5.58
C LEU A 70 7.71 6.15 4.41
N LEU A 71 7.56 7.03 3.44
CA LEU A 71 8.34 7.05 2.20
C LEU A 71 9.38 8.17 2.17
N VAL A 72 9.17 9.28 2.88
CA VAL A 72 10.04 10.46 2.86
C VAL A 72 11.48 10.18 3.29
N GLY A 73 11.70 9.20 4.18
CA GLY A 73 13.07 8.79 4.52
C GLY A 73 13.86 8.24 3.33
N ALA A 74 13.16 7.66 2.34
CA ALA A 74 13.78 7.11 1.13
C ALA A 74 13.93 8.16 0.00
N THR A 75 13.53 9.41 0.22
CA THR A 75 13.68 10.48 -0.78
C THR A 75 14.98 11.27 -0.64
N ALA A 76 15.80 10.98 0.37
CA ALA A 76 17.11 11.62 0.55
C ALA A 76 17.98 11.42 -0.70
N GLY A 77 18.56 12.51 -1.20
CA GLY A 77 19.35 12.53 -2.44
C GLY A 77 18.52 12.65 -3.73
N MET A 78 17.18 12.58 -3.67
CA MET A 78 16.33 12.85 -4.82
C MET A 78 16.22 14.34 -5.07
N LYS A 79 16.42 14.78 -6.32
CA LYS A 79 16.34 16.20 -6.69
C LYS A 79 14.91 16.74 -6.59
N ARG A 80 13.92 15.92 -6.96
CA ARG A 80 12.51 16.33 -7.08
C ARG A 80 11.60 15.18 -6.66
N LEU A 81 10.48 15.52 -6.03
CA LEU A 81 9.42 14.57 -5.69
C LEU A 81 8.09 15.08 -6.21
N ILE A 82 7.38 14.26 -6.99
CA ILE A 82 6.03 14.54 -7.46
C ILE A 82 5.05 13.79 -6.56
N ALA A 83 4.00 14.47 -6.09
CA ALA A 83 2.92 13.80 -5.36
C ALA A 83 1.57 14.48 -5.61
N ASP A 84 0.50 13.72 -5.45
CA ASP A 84 -0.85 14.24 -5.59
C ASP A 84 -1.18 15.32 -4.55
N ARG A 85 -2.17 16.16 -4.88
CA ARG A 85 -2.72 17.20 -3.98
C ARG A 85 -3.08 16.69 -2.58
N GLY A 86 -3.45 15.41 -2.44
CA GLY A 86 -3.74 14.78 -1.14
C GLY A 86 -2.56 14.83 -0.17
N TYR A 87 -1.32 14.89 -0.68
CA TYR A 87 -0.09 14.99 0.09
C TYR A 87 0.31 16.42 0.47
N ASP A 88 -0.46 17.44 0.07
CA ASP A 88 -0.15 18.82 0.44
C ASP A 88 -0.20 19.02 1.97
N ALA A 89 0.98 19.16 2.56
CA ALA A 89 1.19 19.44 3.97
C ALA A 89 2.48 20.26 4.15
N ASN A 90 2.44 21.30 5.00
CA ASN A 90 3.60 22.16 5.25
C ASN A 90 4.78 21.37 5.82
N LEU A 91 4.50 20.48 6.76
CA LEU A 91 5.51 19.61 7.37
C LEU A 91 6.19 18.72 6.33
N LEU A 92 5.43 18.11 5.40
CA LEU A 92 6.01 17.28 4.35
C LEU A 92 6.90 18.10 3.42
N ARG A 93 6.45 19.29 3.00
CA ARG A 93 7.23 20.18 2.14
C ARG A 93 8.51 20.67 2.82
N SER A 94 8.46 20.99 4.12
CA SER A 94 9.65 21.37 4.90
C SER A 94 10.65 20.22 4.90
N LYS A 95 10.23 19.01 5.34
CA LYS A 95 11.09 17.83 5.37
C LYS A 95 11.77 17.55 4.03
N LEU A 96 11.04 17.67 2.92
CA LEU A 96 11.60 17.48 1.59
C LEU A 96 12.66 18.53 1.26
N ARG A 97 12.39 19.81 1.55
CA ARG A 97 13.35 20.90 1.32
C ARG A 97 14.58 20.75 2.21
N ASP A 98 14.41 20.35 3.46
CA ASP A 98 15.50 20.12 4.43
C ASP A 98 16.44 19.00 3.95
N GLN A 99 15.92 18.05 3.15
CA GLN A 99 16.68 16.97 2.52
C GLN A 99 17.24 17.35 1.12
N GLY A 100 17.05 18.60 0.66
CA GLY A 100 17.46 19.05 -0.67
C GLY A 100 16.54 18.59 -1.81
N THR A 101 15.37 18.03 -1.51
CA THR A 101 14.37 17.57 -2.49
C THR A 101 13.33 18.64 -2.77
N THR A 102 13.14 18.98 -4.04
CA THR A 102 12.10 19.96 -4.44
C THR A 102 10.72 19.28 -4.54
N PRO A 103 9.71 19.69 -3.74
CA PRO A 103 8.36 19.14 -3.83
C PRO A 103 7.56 19.74 -4.99
N ILE A 104 7.15 18.91 -5.96
CA ILE A 104 6.20 19.22 -7.02
C ILE A 104 4.84 18.64 -6.60
N ILE A 105 4.17 19.37 -5.72
CA ILE A 105 2.87 18.98 -5.15
C ILE A 105 1.93 20.16 -5.37
N PRO A 106 0.76 19.99 -6.01
CA PRO A 106 -0.23 21.06 -6.10
C PRO A 106 -0.79 21.41 -4.73
N GLY A 107 -1.08 22.68 -4.49
CA GLY A 107 -1.79 23.11 -3.28
C GLY A 107 -3.21 22.54 -3.21
N ARG A 108 -3.70 22.27 -1.99
CA ARG A 108 -5.13 21.97 -1.77
C ARG A 108 -5.99 23.19 -2.11
N ARG A 109 -7.24 22.95 -2.56
CA ARG A 109 -8.18 24.00 -2.97
C ARG A 109 -8.50 25.01 -1.85
N ASN A 110 -8.52 24.54 -0.61
CA ASN A 110 -8.82 25.36 0.58
C ASN A 110 -7.58 26.04 1.19
N ARG A 111 -6.44 26.02 0.50
CA ARG A 111 -5.21 26.62 1.00
C ARG A 111 -5.28 28.14 0.84
N LYS A 112 -5.04 28.87 1.93
CA LYS A 112 -5.06 30.35 1.94
C LYS A 112 -4.04 30.97 0.98
N GLN A 113 -2.85 30.36 0.88
CA GLN A 113 -1.78 30.82 0.00
C GLN A 113 -1.59 29.79 -1.12
N PRO A 114 -1.83 30.16 -2.39
CA PRO A 114 -1.60 29.27 -3.51
C PRO A 114 -0.12 28.92 -3.62
N ILE A 115 0.17 27.69 -4.01
CA ILE A 115 1.54 27.22 -4.24
C ILE A 115 1.76 27.12 -5.73
N GLN A 116 2.78 27.83 -6.22
CA GLN A 116 3.30 27.61 -7.56
C GLN A 116 4.03 26.28 -7.63
N TYR A 117 3.72 25.49 -8.65
CA TYR A 117 4.35 24.19 -8.92
C TYR A 117 4.55 24.03 -10.42
N ASP A 118 5.48 23.16 -10.80
CA ASP A 118 5.76 22.88 -12.20
C ASP A 118 4.70 21.93 -12.78
N GLU A 119 3.75 22.49 -13.53
CA GLU A 119 2.66 21.71 -14.14
C GLU A 119 3.15 20.71 -15.19
N ARG A 120 4.23 21.03 -15.91
CA ARG A 120 4.78 20.13 -16.93
C ARG A 120 5.33 18.88 -16.28
N ARG A 121 6.13 19.03 -15.22
CA ARG A 121 6.65 17.90 -14.44
C ARG A 121 5.55 17.19 -13.65
N TYR A 122 4.51 17.90 -13.22
CA TYR A 122 3.39 17.26 -12.54
C TYR A 122 2.66 16.23 -13.42
N ARG A 123 2.72 16.35 -14.76
CA ARG A 123 2.17 15.33 -15.67
C ARG A 123 2.78 13.96 -15.43
N ASP A 124 4.07 13.89 -15.08
CA ASP A 124 4.81 12.64 -14.86
C ASP A 124 4.26 11.79 -13.69
N ARG A 125 3.31 12.33 -12.90
CA ARG A 125 2.52 11.53 -11.94
C ARG A 125 1.80 10.35 -12.59
N TRP A 126 1.54 10.41 -13.91
CA TRP A 126 0.94 9.31 -14.66
C TRP A 126 1.75 8.01 -14.54
N LEU A 127 3.06 8.08 -14.34
CA LEU A 127 3.93 6.91 -14.12
C LEU A 127 3.50 6.13 -12.87
N VAL A 128 3.07 6.83 -11.82
CA VAL A 128 2.54 6.19 -10.60
C VAL A 128 1.23 5.47 -10.88
N GLU A 129 0.34 6.08 -11.67
CA GLU A 129 -0.93 5.49 -12.08
C GLU A 129 -0.68 4.24 -12.95
N ALA A 130 0.22 4.33 -13.94
CA ALA A 130 0.62 3.22 -14.79
C ALA A 130 1.25 2.07 -13.98
N MET A 131 2.10 2.39 -13.01
CA MET A 131 2.70 1.40 -12.10
C MET A 131 1.62 0.65 -11.32
N PHE A 132 0.65 1.37 -10.74
CA PHE A 132 -0.46 0.74 -10.03
C PHE A 132 -1.39 -0.07 -10.94
N CYS A 133 -1.63 0.37 -12.17
CA CYS A 133 -2.37 -0.41 -13.17
C CYS A 133 -1.67 -1.74 -13.42
N ARG A 134 -0.36 -1.71 -13.70
CA ARG A 134 0.44 -2.92 -13.94
C ARG A 134 0.48 -3.85 -12.72
N LEU A 135 0.56 -3.31 -11.50
CA LEU A 135 0.47 -4.12 -10.28
C LEU A 135 -0.91 -4.80 -10.11
N LYS A 136 -1.98 -4.21 -10.65
CA LYS A 136 -3.33 -4.77 -10.55
C LYS A 136 -3.63 -5.85 -11.59
N ASP A 137 -2.75 -6.08 -12.56
CA ASP A 137 -2.83 -7.27 -13.43
C ASP A 137 -2.75 -8.56 -12.60
N PHE A 138 -2.04 -8.50 -11.47
CA PHE A 138 -1.97 -9.59 -10.50
C PHE A 138 -3.25 -9.62 -9.66
N ARG A 139 -4.18 -10.54 -9.99
CA ARG A 139 -5.48 -10.69 -9.31
C ARG A 139 -5.37 -10.76 -7.77
N ARG A 140 -4.33 -11.43 -7.25
CA ARG A 140 -4.05 -11.53 -5.81
C ARG A 140 -3.80 -10.16 -5.16
N VAL A 141 -3.19 -9.23 -5.89
CA VAL A 141 -2.96 -7.84 -5.47
C VAL A 141 -4.26 -7.04 -5.62
N ALA A 142 -4.90 -7.09 -6.79
CA ALA A 142 -6.09 -6.29 -7.08
C ALA A 142 -7.26 -6.53 -6.10
N THR A 143 -7.58 -7.80 -5.83
CA THR A 143 -8.68 -8.15 -4.90
C THR A 143 -8.23 -8.20 -3.45
N ARG A 144 -6.92 -8.27 -3.21
CA ARG A 144 -6.32 -8.60 -1.91
C ARG A 144 -6.89 -9.89 -1.29
N TYR A 145 -6.26 -11.02 -1.62
CA TYR A 145 -6.60 -12.31 -0.98
C TYR A 145 -6.01 -12.49 0.41
N ASP A 146 -4.93 -11.77 0.72
CA ASP A 146 -4.19 -11.94 1.98
C ASP A 146 -4.77 -11.08 3.12
N LYS A 147 -5.25 -11.75 4.17
CA LYS A 147 -5.77 -11.10 5.39
C LYS A 147 -4.68 -10.39 6.20
N LEU A 148 -3.51 -11.03 6.35
CA LEU A 148 -2.38 -10.49 7.10
C LEU A 148 -1.62 -9.46 6.25
N ALA A 149 -1.27 -8.32 6.86
CA ALA A 149 -0.55 -7.25 6.15
C ALA A 149 0.80 -7.73 5.60
N ARG A 150 1.54 -8.54 6.38
CA ARG A 150 2.85 -9.08 5.97
C ARG A 150 2.76 -9.95 4.71
N ASN A 151 1.74 -10.80 4.63
CA ASN A 151 1.55 -11.71 3.49
C ASN A 151 1.17 -10.89 2.26
N TYR A 152 0.25 -9.94 2.44
CA TYR A 152 -0.14 -9.02 1.37
C TYR A 152 1.03 -8.17 0.88
N GLN A 153 1.84 -7.63 1.79
CA GLN A 153 3.04 -6.87 1.43
C GLN A 153 4.05 -7.72 0.66
N SER A 154 4.22 -8.98 1.05
CA SER A 154 5.10 -9.92 0.34
C SER A 154 4.58 -10.22 -1.07
N ALA A 155 3.27 -10.42 -1.22
CA ALA A 155 2.64 -10.62 -2.53
C ALA A 155 2.78 -9.39 -3.43
N VAL A 156 2.59 -8.18 -2.88
CA VAL A 156 2.77 -6.91 -3.60
C VAL A 156 4.24 -6.72 -4.01
N ALA A 157 5.19 -7.01 -3.10
CA ALA A 157 6.62 -6.92 -3.40
C ALA A 157 7.04 -7.92 -4.49
N LEU A 158 6.53 -9.15 -4.45
CA LEU A 158 6.80 -10.16 -5.47
C LEU A 158 6.22 -9.75 -6.83
N ALA A 159 4.97 -9.27 -6.86
CA ALA A 159 4.35 -8.77 -8.09
C ALA A 159 5.14 -7.58 -8.67
N ALA A 160 5.61 -6.66 -7.82
CA ALA A 160 6.46 -5.55 -8.23
C ALA A 160 7.81 -6.01 -8.77
N ALA A 161 8.44 -7.01 -8.16
CA ALA A 161 9.69 -7.57 -8.65
C ALA A 161 9.50 -8.17 -10.05
N ILE A 162 8.49 -9.02 -10.22
CA ILE A 162 8.20 -9.70 -11.49
C ILE A 162 7.80 -8.70 -12.59
N ALA A 163 7.00 -7.68 -12.28
CA ALA A 163 6.44 -6.82 -13.31
C ALA A 163 7.39 -5.74 -13.85
N PHE A 164 8.43 -5.39 -13.09
CA PHE A 164 9.30 -4.23 -13.39
C PHE A 164 10.78 -4.56 -13.51
N TRP A 165 11.20 -5.75 -13.07
CA TRP A 165 12.62 -6.14 -13.01
C TRP A 165 12.93 -7.51 -13.64
N LEU A 166 11.91 -8.29 -14.01
CA LEU A 166 12.01 -9.53 -14.78
C LEU A 166 11.29 -9.37 -16.12
#